data_AF-A0A6A0H7M2-F1
#
_entry.id   AF-A0A6A0H7M2-F1
#
_cell.length_a   1.000
_cell.length_b   1.000
_cell.length_c   1.000
_cell.angle_alpha   90.00
_cell.angle_beta   90.00
_cell.angle_gamma   90.00
#
_symmetry.space_group_name_H-M   'P 1'
#
loop_
_entity.id
_entity.type
_entity.pdbx_description
1 polymer ?
#
loop_
_entity_poly.entity_id
_entity_poly.type
_entity_poly.pdbx_seq_one_letter_code
_entity_poly.pdbx_strand_id
1 'polypeptide(L)'
;MATWLDEFPPVDQPQRYGNKAFREYYTKLSQEAEGLVKSVVGAELEAGSREASTYLVESFGNSTRIDYGTGHELAFIMFLTCLFKLGALQQKDSQATVTKVFKRYLELVRELQSTYKMEPAGSQGVWSLDDYQFIPFIWGSSQLVMNPKIAPEMFTNPKVVEDNAEDYLFLACIKFILEVKSGPFAEHSNQLWNISGVQSWSKINQGLIKMYKAEHVLFGSILSISEASSRPHQPPSSLTSAPGMPHPSGARGGGRSFSVDCGATAAPFSALGRKPSLDVSSMATTRPPPSFPPPPTARPDTGSS
;
A
#
# COMPACT_ATOMS: atom_id res chain seq x y z
N MET A 1 -12.35 2.02 -15.17
CA MET A 1 -11.50 2.89 -14.34
C MET A 1 -10.30 3.41 -15.13
N ALA A 2 -9.34 2.59 -15.57
CA ALA A 2 -8.20 3.09 -16.37
C ALA A 2 -8.61 3.86 -17.64
N THR A 3 -9.59 3.37 -18.39
CA THR A 3 -10.12 4.04 -19.59
C THR A 3 -10.74 5.41 -19.33
N TRP A 4 -11.05 5.76 -18.07
CA TRP A 4 -11.58 7.08 -17.74
C TRP A 4 -10.50 8.16 -17.74
N LEU A 5 -9.21 7.81 -17.73
CA LEU A 5 -8.12 8.77 -17.91
C LEU A 5 -8.23 9.51 -19.25
N ASP A 6 -8.68 8.81 -20.30
CA ASP A 6 -8.91 9.38 -21.63
C ASP A 6 -10.08 10.37 -21.64
N GLU A 7 -11.05 10.19 -20.74
CA GLU A 7 -12.21 11.08 -20.59
C GLU A 7 -11.87 12.35 -19.80
N PHE A 8 -10.87 12.29 -18.91
CA PHE A 8 -10.45 13.39 -18.04
C PHE A 8 -8.97 13.72 -18.22
N PRO A 9 -8.55 14.22 -19.40
CA PRO A 9 -7.17 14.58 -19.65
C PRO A 9 -6.71 15.74 -18.74
N PRO A 10 -5.41 15.83 -18.40
CA PRO A 10 -4.88 16.93 -17.60
C PRO A 10 -5.19 18.29 -18.24
N VAL A 11 -5.70 19.22 -17.43
CA VAL A 11 -5.97 20.59 -17.88
C VAL A 11 -4.76 21.49 -17.69
N ASP A 12 -4.63 22.49 -18.56
CA ASP A 12 -3.63 23.54 -18.34
C ASP A 12 -4.00 24.36 -17.10
N GLN A 13 -3.03 24.55 -16.22
CA GLN A 13 -3.23 25.23 -14.95
C GLN A 13 -1.92 25.87 -14.47
N PRO A 14 -2.01 26.99 -13.72
CA PRO A 14 -0.81 27.65 -13.19
C PRO A 14 -0.11 26.84 -12.09
N GLN A 15 -0.82 25.95 -11.39
CA GLN A 15 -0.23 25.08 -10.36
C GLN A 15 0.60 23.94 -10.97
N ARG A 16 1.83 23.79 -10.49
CA ARG A 16 2.77 22.74 -10.93
C ARG A 16 2.34 21.32 -10.52
N TYR A 17 1.76 21.16 -9.33
CA TYR A 17 1.29 19.89 -8.76
C TYR A 17 -0.23 19.90 -8.60
N GLY A 18 -0.82 18.71 -8.49
CA GLY A 18 -2.26 18.52 -8.27
C GLY A 18 -3.10 19.04 -9.43
N ASN A 19 -3.19 18.28 -10.53
CA ASN A 19 -4.02 18.65 -11.67
C ASN A 19 -5.51 18.52 -11.33
N LYS A 20 -6.27 19.60 -11.55
CA LYS A 20 -7.69 19.68 -11.17
C LYS A 20 -8.59 18.67 -11.89
N ALA A 21 -8.19 18.16 -13.06
CA ALA A 21 -8.93 17.11 -13.77
C ALA A 21 -9.12 15.83 -12.93
N PHE A 22 -8.23 15.58 -11.95
CA PHE A 22 -8.42 14.47 -11.00
C PHE A 22 -9.74 14.54 -10.23
N ARG A 23 -10.26 15.75 -9.98
CA ARG A 23 -11.52 15.93 -9.26
C ARG A 23 -12.71 15.37 -10.03
N GLU A 24 -12.67 15.49 -11.35
CA GLU A 24 -13.72 14.96 -12.24
C GLU A 24 -13.61 13.44 -12.32
N TYR A 25 -12.40 12.90 -12.49
CA TYR A 25 -12.14 11.46 -12.37
C TYR A 25 -12.65 10.88 -11.04
N TYR A 26 -12.33 11.53 -9.92
CA TYR A 26 -12.74 11.10 -8.58
C TYR A 26 -14.26 11.21 -8.38
N THR A 27 -14.90 12.23 -8.95
CA THR A 27 -16.35 12.39 -8.92
C THR A 27 -17.03 11.23 -9.65
N LYS A 28 -16.55 10.88 -10.85
CA LYS A 28 -17.06 9.70 -11.59
C LYS A 28 -16.85 8.41 -10.81
N LEU A 29 -15.66 8.21 -10.24
CA LEU A 29 -15.37 7.07 -9.37
C LEU A 29 -16.38 6.98 -8.21
N SER A 30 -16.65 8.10 -7.54
CA SER A 30 -17.58 8.15 -6.40
C SER A 30 -19.02 7.80 -6.79
N GLN A 31 -19.44 8.18 -8.00
CA GLN A 31 -20.78 7.89 -8.53
C GLN A 31 -20.92 6.44 -8.99
N GLU A 32 -19.87 5.89 -9.63
CA GLU A 32 -19.90 4.56 -10.25
C GLU A 32 -19.48 3.43 -9.29
N ALA A 33 -18.82 3.74 -8.16
CA ALA A 33 -18.20 2.74 -7.29
C ALA A 33 -19.20 1.69 -6.77
N GLU A 34 -20.39 2.09 -6.32
CA GLU A 34 -21.38 1.13 -5.83
C GLU A 34 -21.83 0.16 -6.94
N GLY A 35 -22.03 0.67 -8.16
CA GLY A 35 -22.38 -0.15 -9.33
C GLY A 35 -21.25 -1.10 -9.73
N LEU A 36 -20.01 -0.63 -9.73
CA LEU A 36 -18.83 -1.45 -9.97
C LEU A 36 -18.71 -2.59 -8.95
N VAL A 37 -18.89 -2.29 -7.66
CA VAL A 37 -18.83 -3.32 -6.61
C VAL A 37 -19.97 -4.31 -6.75
N LYS A 38 -21.21 -3.86 -6.95
CA LYS A 38 -22.38 -4.72 -7.18
C LYS A 38 -22.16 -5.70 -8.34
N SER A 39 -21.49 -5.27 -9.41
CA SER A 39 -21.17 -6.14 -10.55
C SER A 39 -20.21 -7.28 -10.22
N VAL A 40 -19.41 -7.14 -9.15
CA VAL A 40 -18.42 -8.14 -8.71
C VAL A 40 -19.00 -9.04 -7.60
N VAL A 41 -19.71 -8.47 -6.64
CA VAL A 41 -20.17 -9.21 -5.45
C VAL A 41 -21.55 -9.84 -5.59
N GLY A 42 -22.36 -9.42 -6.57
CA GLY A 42 -23.76 -9.80 -6.71
C GLY A 42 -24.72 -8.72 -6.19
N ALA A 43 -25.83 -8.52 -6.90
CA ALA A 43 -26.80 -7.44 -6.60
C ALA A 43 -27.56 -7.66 -5.28
N GLU A 44 -27.59 -8.90 -4.79
CA GLU A 44 -28.27 -9.33 -3.56
C GLU A 44 -27.56 -8.84 -2.27
N LEU A 45 -26.31 -8.41 -2.35
CA LEU A 45 -25.52 -7.93 -1.21
C LEU A 45 -25.44 -6.39 -1.16
N GLU A 46 -26.58 -5.70 -1.18
CA GLU A 46 -26.61 -4.22 -1.24
C GLU A 46 -25.81 -3.53 -0.13
N ALA A 47 -26.04 -3.90 1.13
CA ALA A 47 -25.37 -3.27 2.27
C ALA A 47 -23.85 -3.50 2.24
N GLY A 48 -23.43 -4.72 1.92
CA GLY A 48 -22.02 -5.07 1.77
C GLY A 48 -21.35 -4.35 0.59
N SER A 49 -22.08 -4.20 -0.52
CA SER A 49 -21.63 -3.47 -1.70
C SER A 49 -21.40 -2.00 -1.39
N ARG A 50 -22.33 -1.36 -0.68
CA ARG A 50 -22.20 0.04 -0.26
C ARG A 50 -20.97 0.24 0.62
N GLU A 51 -20.78 -0.59 1.65
CA GLU A 51 -19.61 -0.48 2.52
C GLU A 51 -18.29 -0.72 1.77
N ALA A 52 -18.22 -1.76 0.94
CA ALA A 52 -17.04 -2.04 0.12
C ALA A 52 -16.75 -0.92 -0.90
N SER A 53 -17.78 -0.27 -1.44
CA SER A 53 -17.62 0.86 -2.36
C SER A 53 -16.96 2.06 -1.71
N THR A 54 -17.21 2.32 -0.42
CA THR A 54 -16.52 3.38 0.34
C THR A 54 -15.01 3.14 0.36
N TYR A 55 -14.57 1.91 0.67
CA TYR A 55 -13.15 1.55 0.65
C TYR A 55 -12.54 1.64 -0.76
N LEU A 56 -13.31 1.29 -1.79
CA LEU A 56 -12.86 1.44 -3.18
C LEU A 56 -12.65 2.92 -3.54
N VAL A 57 -13.58 3.81 -3.20
CA VAL A 57 -13.46 5.25 -3.50
C VAL A 57 -12.24 5.85 -2.79
N GLU A 58 -12.09 5.56 -1.50
CA GLU A 58 -10.96 6.05 -0.70
C GLU A 58 -9.60 5.47 -1.11
N SER A 59 -9.56 4.49 -2.03
CA SER A 59 -8.32 3.82 -2.43
C SER A 59 -7.50 4.54 -3.52
N PHE A 60 -8.02 5.62 -4.11
CA PHE A 60 -7.39 6.29 -5.26
C PHE A 60 -6.86 7.70 -4.98
N GLY A 61 -6.89 8.17 -3.73
CA GLY A 61 -6.37 9.48 -3.32
C GLY A 61 -7.44 10.39 -2.72
N ASN A 62 -7.12 11.68 -2.58
CA ASN A 62 -8.06 12.69 -2.07
C ASN A 62 -8.38 13.76 -3.12
N SER A 63 -9.66 13.95 -3.48
CA SER A 63 -10.07 14.92 -4.50
C SER A 63 -9.74 16.39 -4.16
N THR A 64 -9.81 16.76 -2.88
CA THR A 64 -9.56 18.15 -2.46
C THR A 64 -8.08 18.48 -2.53
N ARG A 65 -7.25 17.64 -1.91
CA ARG A 65 -5.79 17.80 -1.80
C ARG A 65 -5.04 17.35 -3.05
N ILE A 66 -5.66 16.50 -3.87
CA ILE A 66 -5.05 15.87 -5.05
C ILE A 66 -3.75 15.16 -4.67
N ASP A 67 -3.83 14.37 -3.60
CA ASP A 67 -2.74 13.59 -3.05
C ASP A 67 -3.08 12.10 -2.99
N TYR A 68 -2.05 11.27 -2.91
CA TYR A 68 -2.15 9.83 -2.72
C TYR A 68 -1.03 9.37 -1.77
N GLY A 69 -1.25 8.31 -1.01
CA GLY A 69 -0.26 7.73 -0.12
C GLY A 69 -0.71 6.40 0.48
N THR A 70 0.05 5.91 1.46
CA THR A 70 -0.11 4.57 2.04
C THR A 70 -1.47 4.35 2.73
N GLY A 71 -2.15 5.41 3.16
CA GLY A 71 -3.52 5.32 3.69
C GLY A 71 -4.54 4.93 2.61
N HIS A 72 -4.36 5.42 1.38
CA HIS A 72 -5.20 5.08 0.23
C HIS A 72 -4.88 3.66 -0.26
N GLU A 73 -3.60 3.28 -0.27
CA GLU A 73 -3.19 1.90 -0.52
C GLU A 73 -3.84 0.93 0.48
N LEU A 74 -3.83 1.27 1.77
CA LEU A 74 -4.50 0.50 2.81
C LEU A 74 -6.01 0.41 2.56
N ALA A 75 -6.68 1.49 2.15
CA ALA A 75 -8.10 1.44 1.80
C ALA A 75 -8.37 0.41 0.67
N PHE A 76 -7.47 0.26 -0.30
CA PHE A 76 -7.57 -0.82 -1.29
C PHE A 76 -7.45 -2.21 -0.67
N ILE A 77 -6.55 -2.40 0.30
CA ILE A 77 -6.43 -3.68 1.03
C ILE A 77 -7.70 -3.98 1.83
N MET A 78 -8.32 -2.95 2.43
CA MET A 78 -9.60 -3.08 3.12
C MET A 78 -10.72 -3.44 2.15
N PHE A 79 -10.75 -2.85 0.95
CA PHE A 79 -11.67 -3.23 -0.13
C PHE A 79 -11.49 -4.70 -0.53
N LEU A 80 -10.26 -5.16 -0.80
CA LEU A 80 -9.98 -6.56 -1.10
C LEU A 80 -10.45 -7.49 0.04
N THR A 81 -10.23 -7.09 1.29
CA THR A 81 -10.69 -7.83 2.47
C THR A 81 -12.22 -7.91 2.52
N CYS A 82 -12.93 -6.85 2.14
CA CYS A 82 -14.39 -6.88 1.99
C CYS A 82 -14.81 -7.90 0.94
N LEU A 83 -14.15 -7.96 -0.22
CA LEU A 83 -14.46 -8.97 -1.24
C LEU A 83 -14.27 -10.41 -0.75
N PHE A 84 -13.25 -10.68 0.07
CA PHE A 84 -13.11 -12.00 0.72
C PHE A 84 -14.22 -12.28 1.72
N LYS A 85 -14.58 -11.29 2.55
CA LYS A 85 -15.64 -11.44 3.58
C LYS A 85 -17.04 -11.59 2.98
N LEU A 86 -17.28 -10.97 1.82
CA LEU A 86 -18.52 -11.09 1.06
C LEU A 86 -18.56 -12.36 0.18
N GLY A 87 -17.47 -13.11 0.10
CA GLY A 87 -17.38 -14.37 -0.65
C GLY A 87 -17.13 -14.21 -2.16
N ALA A 88 -16.96 -12.98 -2.65
CA ALA A 88 -16.60 -12.70 -4.03
C ALA A 88 -15.16 -13.16 -4.36
N LEU A 89 -14.27 -13.14 -3.36
CA LEU A 89 -12.96 -13.78 -3.40
C LEU A 89 -12.89 -14.90 -2.36
N GLN A 90 -12.22 -15.99 -2.69
CA GLN A 90 -12.01 -17.14 -1.82
C GLN A 90 -10.53 -17.35 -1.54
N GLN A 91 -10.18 -18.11 -0.50
CA GLN A 91 -8.78 -18.36 -0.12
C GLN A 91 -7.91 -18.91 -1.26
N LYS A 92 -8.50 -19.66 -2.21
CA LYS A 92 -7.82 -20.17 -3.41
C LYS A 92 -7.37 -19.04 -4.36
N ASP A 93 -8.00 -17.87 -4.28
CA ASP A 93 -7.75 -16.72 -5.14
C ASP A 93 -6.63 -15.80 -4.59
N SER A 94 -6.12 -16.04 -3.36
CA SER A 94 -5.18 -15.13 -2.69
C SER A 94 -3.94 -14.77 -3.52
N GLN A 95 -3.37 -15.73 -4.26
CA GLN A 95 -2.23 -15.45 -5.14
C GLN A 95 -2.63 -14.55 -6.33
N ALA A 96 -3.78 -14.80 -6.95
CA ALA A 96 -4.29 -14.00 -8.06
C ALA A 96 -4.71 -12.60 -7.60
N THR A 97 -5.24 -12.46 -6.38
CA THR A 97 -5.54 -11.16 -5.79
C THR A 97 -4.31 -10.26 -5.75
N VAL A 98 -3.14 -10.81 -5.39
CA VAL A 98 -1.89 -10.03 -5.37
C VAL A 98 -1.31 -9.86 -6.79
N THR A 99 -1.11 -10.96 -7.50
CA THR A 99 -0.36 -10.97 -8.78
C THR A 99 -1.12 -10.41 -9.97
N LYS A 100 -2.46 -10.30 -9.87
CA LYS A 100 -3.31 -9.74 -10.94
C LYS A 100 -4.04 -8.49 -10.47
N VAL A 101 -4.88 -8.60 -9.44
CA VAL A 101 -5.76 -7.49 -9.02
C VAL A 101 -4.93 -6.34 -8.44
N PHE A 102 -4.07 -6.64 -7.46
CA PHE A 102 -3.21 -5.62 -6.86
C PHE A 102 -2.13 -5.10 -7.82
N LYS A 103 -1.53 -5.95 -8.66
CA LYS A 103 -0.64 -5.49 -9.74
C LYS A 103 -1.35 -4.46 -10.63
N ARG A 104 -2.58 -4.75 -11.08
CA ARG A 104 -3.34 -3.81 -11.94
C ARG A 104 -3.76 -2.54 -11.20
N TYR A 105 -4.03 -2.63 -9.90
CA TYR A 105 -4.25 -1.45 -9.06
C TYR A 105 -3.01 -0.54 -9.02
N LEU A 106 -1.81 -1.12 -8.80
CA LEU A 106 -0.55 -0.36 -8.78
C LEU A 106 -0.28 0.36 -10.09
N GLU A 107 -0.54 -0.29 -11.22
CA GLU A 107 -0.42 0.32 -12.56
C GLU A 107 -1.34 1.54 -12.68
N LEU A 108 -2.62 1.39 -12.31
CA LEU A 108 -3.58 2.49 -12.38
C LEU A 108 -3.22 3.66 -11.44
N VAL A 109 -2.83 3.39 -10.19
CA VAL A 109 -2.45 4.50 -9.28
C VAL A 109 -1.18 5.20 -9.73
N ARG A 110 -0.22 4.51 -10.36
CA ARG A 110 0.95 5.16 -10.98
C ARG A 110 0.56 6.03 -12.17
N GLU A 111 -0.32 5.54 -13.03
CA GLU A 111 -0.88 6.32 -14.14
C GLU A 111 -1.58 7.59 -13.60
N LEU A 112 -2.37 7.49 -12.53
CA LEU A 112 -3.02 8.64 -11.87
C LEU A 112 -1.99 9.62 -11.28
N GLN A 113 -1.00 9.10 -10.55
CA GLN A 113 0.07 9.90 -9.93
C GLN A 113 0.82 10.72 -10.97
N SER A 114 1.21 10.11 -12.09
CA SER A 114 1.93 10.77 -13.17
C SER A 114 1.02 11.73 -13.97
N THR A 115 -0.18 11.28 -14.35
CA THR A 115 -1.12 12.05 -15.20
C THR A 115 -1.58 13.30 -14.48
N TYR A 116 -1.97 13.18 -13.21
CA TYR A 116 -2.50 14.30 -12.43
C TYR A 116 -1.48 14.94 -11.50
N LYS A 117 -0.20 14.54 -11.57
CA LYS A 117 0.89 15.10 -10.75
C LYS A 117 0.52 15.15 -9.26
N MET A 118 -0.02 14.03 -8.76
CA MET A 118 -0.57 13.94 -7.41
C MET A 118 0.54 14.10 -6.37
N GLU A 119 0.25 14.79 -5.28
CA GLU A 119 1.22 14.99 -4.21
C GLU A 119 1.33 13.73 -3.32
N PRO A 120 2.51 13.42 -2.76
CA PRO A 120 2.65 12.39 -1.74
C PRO A 120 1.91 12.77 -0.45
N ALA A 121 0.90 11.99 -0.07
CA ALA A 121 0.13 12.20 1.15
C ALA A 121 0.92 11.72 2.38
N GLY A 122 1.09 12.59 3.38
CA GLY A 122 1.73 12.24 4.64
C GLY A 122 3.25 12.02 4.57
N SER A 123 3.92 12.55 3.54
CA SER A 123 5.35 12.28 3.31
C SER A 123 6.24 12.69 4.48
N GLN A 124 7.07 11.75 4.96
CA GLN A 124 8.19 12.03 5.87
C GLN A 124 9.50 12.37 5.11
N GLY A 125 9.40 12.70 3.81
CA GLY A 125 10.54 12.97 2.94
C GLY A 125 11.50 11.78 2.87
N VAL A 126 12.80 12.01 3.07
CA VAL A 126 13.87 11.00 2.99
C VAL A 126 13.70 9.83 3.98
N TRP A 127 12.82 9.96 4.97
CA TRP A 127 12.55 8.95 5.98
C TRP A 127 11.41 7.99 5.62
N SER A 128 10.65 8.25 4.56
CA SER A 128 9.67 7.27 4.06
C SER A 128 10.35 6.16 3.26
N LEU A 129 9.71 4.99 3.23
CA LEU A 129 10.16 3.86 2.40
C LEU A 129 10.04 4.21 0.90
N ASP A 130 8.90 4.79 0.54
CA ASP A 130 8.54 5.29 -0.78
C ASP A 130 7.59 6.49 -0.61
N ASP A 131 7.37 7.26 -1.67
CA ASP A 131 6.49 8.42 -1.63
C ASP A 131 5.01 8.03 -1.53
N TYR A 132 4.63 6.89 -2.12
CA TYR A 132 3.22 6.53 -2.31
C TYR A 132 2.84 5.16 -1.72
N GLN A 133 3.70 4.15 -1.85
CA GLN A 133 3.35 2.74 -1.61
C GLN A 133 4.14 2.10 -0.46
N PHE A 134 3.58 1.06 0.15
CA PHE A 134 4.28 0.26 1.16
C PHE A 134 4.07 -1.25 0.94
N ILE A 135 2.82 -1.66 0.75
CA ILE A 135 2.43 -3.08 0.58
C ILE A 135 3.19 -3.82 -0.53
N PRO A 136 3.46 -3.27 -1.73
CA PRO A 136 4.19 -4.01 -2.76
C PRO A 136 5.63 -4.32 -2.36
N PHE A 137 6.24 -3.57 -1.44
CA PHE A 137 7.55 -3.93 -0.90
C PHE A 137 7.45 -5.13 0.05
N ILE A 138 6.35 -5.25 0.82
CA ILE A 138 6.10 -6.44 1.65
C ILE A 138 5.87 -7.66 0.75
N TRP A 139 4.88 -7.61 -0.14
CA TRP A 139 4.55 -8.76 -0.98
C TRP A 139 5.65 -9.08 -1.99
N GLY A 140 6.29 -8.06 -2.56
CA GLY A 140 7.40 -8.23 -3.48
C GLY A 140 8.66 -8.81 -2.82
N SER A 141 8.99 -8.41 -1.59
CA SER A 141 10.09 -9.04 -0.85
C SER A 141 9.78 -10.51 -0.52
N SER A 142 8.50 -10.85 -0.30
CA SER A 142 8.05 -12.25 -0.14
C SER A 142 8.28 -13.06 -1.42
N GLN A 143 7.99 -12.51 -2.60
CA GLN A 143 8.26 -13.17 -3.89
C GLN A 143 9.75 -13.49 -4.10
N LEU A 144 10.64 -12.70 -3.49
CA LEU A 144 12.10 -12.83 -3.62
C LEU A 144 12.75 -13.70 -2.52
N VAL A 145 11.97 -14.19 -1.55
CA VAL A 145 12.47 -15.14 -0.55
C VAL A 145 12.96 -16.41 -1.25
N MET A 146 14.18 -16.84 -0.91
CA MET A 146 14.86 -18.00 -1.52
C MET A 146 15.12 -17.86 -3.04
N ASN A 147 15.07 -16.63 -3.59
CA ASN A 147 15.47 -16.41 -4.96
C ASN A 147 16.99 -16.66 -5.14
N PRO A 148 17.41 -17.56 -6.04
CA PRO A 148 18.82 -17.94 -6.18
C PRO A 148 19.66 -16.93 -6.98
N LYS A 149 19.03 -15.99 -7.69
CA LYS A 149 19.69 -15.09 -8.66
C LYS A 149 19.72 -13.64 -8.21
N ILE A 150 18.68 -13.19 -7.52
CA ILE A 150 18.50 -11.79 -7.15
C ILE A 150 18.76 -11.67 -5.65
N ALA A 151 19.94 -11.19 -5.26
CA ALA A 151 20.25 -10.83 -3.88
C ALA A 151 19.70 -9.42 -3.56
N PRO A 152 19.44 -9.08 -2.29
CA PRO A 152 18.92 -7.76 -1.92
C PRO A 152 19.72 -6.56 -2.43
N GLU A 153 21.05 -6.59 -2.33
CA GLU A 153 21.90 -5.50 -2.84
C GLU A 153 21.69 -5.19 -4.33
N MET A 154 21.21 -6.18 -5.12
CA MET A 154 21.04 -6.07 -6.56
C MET A 154 19.84 -5.23 -6.98
N PHE A 155 18.85 -4.98 -6.11
CA PHE A 155 17.72 -4.13 -6.51
C PHE A 155 18.13 -2.67 -6.74
N THR A 156 19.32 -2.25 -6.30
CA THR A 156 19.87 -0.92 -6.58
C THR A 156 20.54 -0.83 -7.95
N ASN A 157 20.73 -1.97 -8.65
CA ASN A 157 21.31 -2.01 -9.99
C ASN A 157 20.21 -1.82 -11.05
N PRO A 158 20.23 -0.72 -11.84
CA PRO A 158 19.20 -0.43 -12.82
C PRO A 158 19.00 -1.54 -13.86
N LYS A 159 20.06 -2.27 -14.24
CA LYS A 159 19.94 -3.37 -15.21
C LYS A 159 19.16 -4.56 -14.63
N VAL A 160 19.44 -4.93 -13.38
CA VAL A 160 18.73 -6.02 -12.70
C VAL A 160 17.26 -5.65 -12.56
N VAL A 161 16.97 -4.39 -12.24
CA VAL A 161 15.60 -3.88 -12.15
C VAL A 161 14.91 -3.97 -13.51
N GLU A 162 15.52 -3.46 -14.58
CA GLU A 162 14.92 -3.49 -15.92
C GLU A 162 14.61 -4.92 -16.39
N ASP A 163 15.55 -5.85 -16.19
CA ASP A 163 15.43 -7.23 -16.65
C ASP A 163 14.37 -8.05 -15.87
N ASN A 164 13.91 -7.58 -14.70
CA ASN A 164 13.08 -8.38 -13.78
C ASN A 164 11.85 -7.64 -13.22
N ALA A 165 11.63 -6.36 -13.58
CA ALA A 165 10.54 -5.54 -13.05
C ALA A 165 9.15 -6.08 -13.37
N GLU A 166 8.97 -6.80 -14.49
CA GLU A 166 7.68 -7.36 -14.87
C GLU A 166 7.23 -8.53 -13.99
N ASP A 167 8.20 -9.27 -13.43
CA ASP A 167 7.98 -10.50 -12.69
C ASP A 167 7.84 -10.27 -11.18
N TYR A 168 8.52 -9.25 -10.64
CA TYR A 168 8.60 -9.01 -9.19
C TYR A 168 8.06 -7.63 -8.81
N LEU A 169 7.03 -7.60 -7.95
CA LEU A 169 6.39 -6.36 -7.48
C LEU A 169 7.39 -5.40 -6.83
N PHE A 170 8.37 -5.93 -6.09
CA PHE A 170 9.41 -5.12 -5.47
C PHE A 170 10.22 -4.36 -6.52
N LEU A 171 10.66 -5.06 -7.57
CA LEU A 171 11.47 -4.47 -8.63
C LEU A 171 10.64 -3.55 -9.53
N ALA A 172 9.36 -3.84 -9.74
CA ALA A 172 8.44 -2.91 -10.40
C ALA A 172 8.34 -1.56 -9.66
N CYS A 173 8.34 -1.56 -8.32
CA CYS A 173 8.39 -0.32 -7.53
C CYS A 173 9.72 0.39 -7.67
N ILE A 174 10.85 -0.34 -7.63
CA ILE A 174 12.16 0.28 -7.81
C ILE A 174 12.29 0.90 -9.20
N LYS A 175 11.79 0.23 -10.25
CA LYS A 175 11.76 0.76 -11.62
C LYS A 175 11.05 2.10 -11.66
N PHE A 176 9.84 2.18 -11.10
CA PHE A 176 9.08 3.42 -11.05
C PHE A 176 9.84 4.54 -10.30
N ILE A 177 10.48 4.23 -9.17
CA ILE A 177 11.30 5.20 -8.43
C ILE A 177 12.44 5.75 -9.29
N LEU A 178 13.15 4.89 -10.01
CA LEU A 178 14.27 5.29 -10.89
C LEU A 178 13.80 6.13 -12.09
N GLU A 179 12.55 5.96 -12.54
CA GLU A 179 11.96 6.75 -13.62
C GLU A 179 11.54 8.15 -13.16
N VAL A 180 11.01 8.28 -11.94
CA VAL A 180 10.45 9.55 -11.45
C VAL A 180 11.43 10.38 -10.61
N LYS A 181 12.47 9.77 -10.05
CA LYS A 181 13.50 10.46 -9.24
C LYS A 181 14.83 10.46 -9.98
N SER A 182 15.45 11.63 -10.04
CA SER A 182 16.78 11.82 -10.64
C SER A 182 17.85 11.92 -9.56
N GLY A 183 19.07 11.47 -9.89
CA GLY A 183 20.23 11.52 -9.00
C GLY A 183 20.56 10.17 -8.38
N PRO A 184 21.55 10.12 -7.48
CA PRO A 184 21.96 8.88 -6.82
C PRO A 184 20.85 8.30 -5.94
N PHE A 185 20.60 6.99 -6.07
CA PHE A 185 19.54 6.29 -5.33
C PHE A 185 19.63 6.49 -3.80
N ALA A 186 20.85 6.55 -3.26
CA ALA A 186 21.11 6.76 -1.84
C ALA A 186 20.64 8.14 -1.32
N GLU A 187 20.53 9.14 -2.21
CA GLU A 187 20.12 10.51 -1.85
C GLU A 187 18.61 10.66 -1.81
N HIS A 188 17.90 10.10 -2.80
CA HIS A 188 16.45 10.28 -2.92
C HIS A 188 15.61 9.13 -2.32
N SER A 189 16.24 7.98 -2.03
CA SER A 189 15.60 6.77 -1.52
C SER A 189 16.45 6.09 -0.44
N ASN A 190 16.88 6.88 0.56
CA ASN A 190 17.84 6.45 1.58
C ASN A 190 17.39 5.22 2.39
N GLN A 191 16.10 5.12 2.76
CA GLN A 191 15.58 3.95 3.48
C GLN A 191 15.72 2.67 2.65
N LEU A 192 15.32 2.70 1.37
CA LEU A 192 15.51 1.57 0.47
C LEU A 192 17.00 1.27 0.24
N TRP A 193 17.85 2.30 0.14
CA TRP A 193 19.30 2.11 0.05
C TRP A 193 19.85 1.36 1.26
N ASN A 194 19.45 1.73 2.49
CA ASN A 194 19.87 1.04 3.71
C ASN A 194 19.35 -0.41 3.74
N ILE A 195 18.12 -0.64 3.27
CA ILE A 195 17.53 -1.99 3.15
C ILE A 195 18.33 -2.88 2.19
N SER A 196 18.95 -2.30 1.16
CA SER A 196 19.78 -3.06 0.20
C SER A 196 21.00 -3.72 0.85
N GLY A 197 21.46 -3.21 2.00
CA GLY A 197 22.54 -3.79 2.79
C GLY A 197 22.13 -5.00 3.65
N VAL A 198 20.83 -5.34 3.71
CA VAL A 198 20.34 -6.50 4.46
C VAL A 198 20.56 -7.77 3.64
N GLN A 199 21.26 -8.74 4.23
CA GLN A 199 21.73 -9.94 3.51
C GLN A 199 20.65 -10.92 3.03
N SER A 200 19.39 -10.77 3.44
CA SER A 200 18.34 -11.75 3.14
C SER A 200 16.98 -11.11 2.92
N TRP A 201 16.32 -11.51 1.82
CA TRP A 201 14.93 -11.14 1.54
C TRP A 201 13.96 -11.55 2.65
N SER A 202 14.22 -12.65 3.36
CA SER A 202 13.39 -13.05 4.50
C SER A 202 13.49 -12.05 5.65
N LYS A 203 14.69 -11.55 5.94
CA LYS A 203 14.90 -10.49 6.96
C LYS A 203 14.27 -9.17 6.54
N ILE A 204 14.40 -8.80 5.27
CA ILE A 204 13.76 -7.61 4.69
C ILE A 204 12.24 -7.71 4.85
N ASN A 205 11.64 -8.81 4.41
CA ASN A 205 10.20 -9.02 4.50
C ASN A 205 9.69 -8.91 5.96
N GLN A 206 10.36 -9.57 6.91
CA GLN A 206 10.03 -9.48 8.32
C GLN A 206 10.16 -8.04 8.87
N GLY A 207 11.22 -7.32 8.47
CA GLY A 207 11.44 -5.92 8.85
C GLY A 207 10.35 -5.00 8.31
N LEU A 208 9.96 -5.16 7.04
CA LEU A 208 8.89 -4.39 6.41
C LEU A 208 7.53 -4.67 7.07
N ILE A 209 7.22 -5.92 7.43
CA ILE A 209 5.99 -6.24 8.18
C ILE A 209 5.99 -5.54 9.54
N LYS A 210 7.11 -5.51 10.25
CA LYS A 210 7.22 -4.82 11.55
C LYS A 210 7.03 -3.31 11.40
N MET A 211 7.64 -2.72 10.38
CA MET A 211 7.52 -1.30 10.07
C MET A 211 6.07 -0.92 9.71
N TYR A 212 5.37 -1.74 8.93
CA TYR A 212 3.98 -1.49 8.53
C TYR A 212 2.99 -1.49 9.70
N LYS A 213 3.19 -2.38 10.69
CA LYS A 213 2.29 -2.49 11.85
C LYS A 213 2.23 -1.24 12.73
N ALA A 214 3.13 -0.28 12.55
CA ALA A 214 3.12 0.99 13.26
C ALA A 214 2.19 2.05 12.63
N GLU A 215 1.47 1.72 11.56
CA GLU A 215 0.54 2.62 10.85
C GLU A 215 -0.92 2.53 11.37
N HIS A 216 -1.71 3.61 11.21
CA HIS A 216 -3.10 3.74 11.73
C HIS A 216 -4.17 3.39 10.66
N VAL A 217 -5.37 2.94 11.08
CA VAL A 217 -6.41 2.31 10.20
C VAL A 217 -7.84 2.83 10.49
N LEU A 218 -8.73 2.82 9.49
CA LEU A 218 -10.18 3.13 9.57
C LEU A 218 -11.05 1.87 9.79
N PHE A 219 -12.22 2.00 10.43
CA PHE A 219 -13.09 0.86 10.79
C PHE A 219 -14.56 1.04 10.32
N GLY A 220 -15.24 -0.07 10.02
CA GLY A 220 -16.63 -0.18 9.52
C GLY A 220 -17.36 -1.40 10.10
N SER A 221 -18.47 -1.87 9.53
CA SER A 221 -19.18 -3.04 10.06
C SER A 221 -18.52 -4.36 9.64
N ILE A 222 -17.98 -4.42 8.42
CA ILE A 222 -17.17 -5.53 7.90
C ILE A 222 -15.81 -5.58 8.59
N LEU A 223 -15.26 -4.40 8.90
CA LEU A 223 -13.96 -4.19 9.53
C LEU A 223 -14.16 -3.45 10.85
N SER A 224 -14.79 -4.14 11.81
CA SER A 224 -15.19 -3.57 13.09
C SER A 224 -14.01 -3.28 14.02
N ILE A 225 -14.13 -2.20 14.79
CA ILE A 225 -13.26 -1.89 15.93
C ILE A 225 -13.55 -2.80 17.14
N SER A 226 -14.70 -3.48 17.15
CA SER A 226 -15.03 -4.45 18.20
C SER A 226 -14.02 -5.58 18.18
N GLU A 227 -13.57 -6.00 19.36
CA GLU A 227 -12.62 -7.09 19.52
C GLU A 227 -13.14 -8.33 18.79
N ALA A 228 -12.32 -8.88 17.90
CA ALA A 228 -12.68 -10.08 17.16
C ALA A 228 -12.90 -11.21 18.17
N SER A 229 -14.13 -11.72 18.27
CA SER A 229 -14.41 -12.92 19.06
C SER A 229 -13.42 -14.01 18.66
N SER A 230 -12.60 -14.44 19.61
CA SER A 230 -11.48 -15.36 19.40
C SER A 230 -11.99 -16.70 18.88
N ARG A 231 -12.13 -16.84 17.56
CA ARG A 231 -12.22 -18.16 16.95
C ARG A 231 -10.80 -18.69 16.85
N PRO A 232 -10.46 -19.80 17.53
CA PRO A 232 -9.13 -20.38 17.39
C PRO A 232 -8.89 -20.69 15.91
N HIS A 233 -7.85 -20.09 15.36
CA HIS A 233 -7.35 -20.40 14.03
C HIS A 233 -6.88 -21.85 14.08
N GLN A 234 -7.70 -22.80 13.59
CA GLN A 234 -7.25 -24.18 13.46
C GLN A 234 -6.35 -24.25 12.21
N PRO A 235 -5.05 -24.59 12.36
CA PRO A 235 -4.25 -24.97 11.21
C PRO A 235 -4.85 -26.24 10.58
N PRO A 236 -4.68 -26.46 9.26
CA PRO A 236 -5.28 -27.59 8.58
C PRO A 236 -4.79 -28.91 9.19
N SER A 237 -5.71 -29.67 9.77
CA SER A 237 -5.49 -31.06 10.13
C SER A 237 -5.31 -31.87 8.84
N SER A 238 -4.17 -32.55 8.75
CA SER A 238 -3.90 -33.56 7.72
C SER A 238 -5.02 -34.60 7.68
N LEU A 239 -5.39 -34.98 6.46
CA LEU A 239 -6.43 -35.94 6.10
C LEU A 239 -6.30 -37.32 6.79
N THR A 240 -7.43 -38.05 6.77
CA THR A 240 -7.76 -39.42 7.22
C THR A 240 -8.37 -39.48 8.64
N SER A 241 -9.57 -40.01 8.91
CA SER A 241 -10.46 -40.98 8.22
C SER A 241 -11.94 -40.76 8.61
N ALA A 242 -12.88 -41.11 7.73
CA ALA A 242 -14.35 -41.03 7.88
C ALA A 242 -14.94 -42.17 8.76
N PRO A 243 -16.27 -42.39 8.83
CA PRO A 243 -17.34 -41.58 9.44
C PRO A 243 -18.17 -42.37 10.50
N GLY A 244 -18.85 -41.67 11.42
CA GLY A 244 -19.79 -42.29 12.38
C GLY A 244 -20.88 -41.32 12.84
N MET A 245 -22.15 -41.68 12.55
CA MET A 245 -23.41 -40.95 12.82
C MET A 245 -23.91 -41.14 14.29
N PRO A 246 -25.09 -40.65 14.72
CA PRO A 246 -25.28 -39.43 15.54
C PRO A 246 -25.95 -39.72 16.90
N HIS A 247 -26.09 -38.71 17.78
CA HIS A 247 -27.34 -38.35 18.52
C HIS A 247 -27.12 -37.31 19.66
N PRO A 248 -28.19 -36.68 20.21
CA PRO A 248 -28.24 -35.25 20.48
C PRO A 248 -28.38 -34.93 21.98
N SER A 249 -28.28 -33.65 22.36
CA SER A 249 -29.13 -32.98 23.38
C SER A 249 -28.59 -31.61 23.77
N GLY A 250 -29.50 -30.69 24.14
CA GLY A 250 -29.18 -29.58 25.05
C GLY A 250 -29.59 -28.19 24.58
N ALA A 251 -30.82 -27.81 24.88
CA ALA A 251 -31.39 -26.47 24.69
C ALA A 251 -30.96 -25.44 25.75
N ARG A 252 -31.42 -24.19 25.53
CA ARG A 252 -31.42 -22.96 26.37
C ARG A 252 -30.24 -22.02 26.05
N GLY A 253 -30.41 -20.72 25.79
CA GLY A 253 -31.56 -19.82 25.94
C GLY A 253 -31.04 -18.46 26.41
N GLY A 254 -31.68 -17.37 26.00
CA GLY A 254 -31.52 -16.05 26.62
C GLY A 254 -30.89 -14.98 25.72
N GLY A 255 -31.74 -14.12 25.15
CA GLY A 255 -31.31 -12.93 24.44
C GLY A 255 -30.91 -11.77 25.35
N ARG A 256 -30.40 -10.70 24.72
CA ARG A 256 -30.66 -9.31 25.10
C ARG A 256 -30.27 -8.39 23.96
N SER A 257 -31.26 -7.60 23.55
CA SER A 257 -31.19 -6.44 22.67
C SER A 257 -30.39 -5.32 23.34
N PHE A 258 -29.50 -4.66 22.59
CA PHE A 258 -29.05 -3.31 22.91
C PHE A 258 -28.95 -2.49 21.62
N SER A 259 -29.85 -1.52 21.52
CA SER A 259 -29.80 -0.39 20.59
C SER A 259 -28.72 0.59 21.06
N VAL A 260 -27.92 1.13 20.14
CA VAL A 260 -27.15 2.35 20.39
C VAL A 260 -27.25 3.27 19.18
N ASP A 261 -27.66 4.49 19.50
CA ASP A 261 -27.89 5.66 18.67
C ASP A 261 -26.65 6.07 17.84
N CYS A 262 -26.90 6.53 16.61
CA CYS A 262 -25.91 7.11 15.72
C CYS A 262 -25.71 8.60 16.03
N GLY A 263 -24.62 8.92 16.72
CA GLY A 263 -24.13 10.29 16.89
C GLY A 263 -22.90 10.54 16.02
N ALA A 264 -23.03 11.43 15.03
CA ALA A 264 -21.96 11.89 14.15
C ALA A 264 -20.76 12.47 14.92
N THR A 265 -19.53 12.11 14.56
CA THR A 265 -18.32 12.81 15.01
C THR A 265 -17.29 12.93 13.89
N ALA A 266 -16.82 14.16 13.70
CA ALA A 266 -15.87 14.59 12.69
C ALA A 266 -14.47 13.97 12.89
N ALA A 267 -13.75 13.76 11.78
CA ALA A 267 -12.44 13.11 11.74
C ALA A 267 -11.31 13.96 12.38
N PRO A 268 -10.49 13.41 13.29
CA PRO A 268 -9.34 14.10 13.85
C PRO A 268 -8.05 13.64 13.15
N PHE A 269 -7.70 14.24 12.02
CA PHE A 269 -6.38 14.08 11.40
C PHE A 269 -5.57 15.37 11.55
N SER A 270 -5.15 15.69 12.77
CA SER A 270 -4.13 16.71 13.01
C SER A 270 -3.71 16.73 14.48
N ALA A 271 -2.89 15.75 14.94
CA ALA A 271 -2.03 15.95 16.11
C ALA A 271 -1.06 14.77 16.33
N LEU A 272 0.23 15.08 16.12
CA LEU A 272 1.40 14.71 16.95
C LEU A 272 1.89 13.24 17.03
N GLY A 273 3.21 13.10 16.85
CA GLY A 273 4.03 12.04 17.46
C GLY A 273 5.02 11.38 16.50
N ARG A 274 6.32 11.54 16.77
CA ARG A 274 7.44 10.93 16.02
C ARG A 274 7.29 9.40 15.99
N LYS A 275 7.13 8.81 14.80
CA LYS A 275 6.99 7.36 14.59
C LYS A 275 8.36 6.65 14.61
N PRO A 276 8.40 5.34 14.96
CA PRO A 276 9.64 4.61 15.16
C PRO A 276 10.42 4.40 13.85
N SER A 277 11.70 4.81 13.85
CA SER A 277 12.68 4.48 12.82
C SER A 277 13.27 3.09 13.08
N LEU A 278 13.60 2.34 12.02
CA LEU A 278 14.44 1.14 12.13
C LEU A 278 15.79 1.52 12.77
N ASP A 279 16.12 0.93 13.92
CA ASP A 279 17.49 0.97 14.44
C ASP A 279 18.35 -0.01 13.63
N VAL A 280 18.89 0.51 12.52
CA VAL A 280 19.78 -0.19 11.60
C VAL A 280 21.09 -0.61 12.29
N SER A 281 21.42 -0.04 13.46
CA SER A 281 22.62 -0.41 14.23
C SER A 281 22.63 -1.87 14.67
N SER A 282 21.47 -2.50 14.83
CA SER A 282 21.37 -3.90 15.25
C SER A 282 21.59 -4.91 14.10
N MET A 283 21.75 -4.47 12.85
CA MET A 283 21.77 -5.35 11.67
C MET A 283 22.89 -5.09 10.65
N ALA A 284 23.71 -4.06 10.80
CA ALA A 284 24.76 -3.73 9.82
C ALA A 284 26.16 -4.22 10.24
N THR A 285 26.79 -5.05 9.40
CA THR A 285 28.24 -4.96 9.17
C THR A 285 28.49 -3.67 8.39
N THR A 286 29.19 -2.72 9.01
CA THR A 286 29.46 -1.37 8.52
C THR A 286 30.20 -1.38 7.18
N ARG A 287 29.56 -0.86 6.12
CA ARG A 287 30.25 -0.43 4.91
C ARG A 287 30.58 1.07 5.06
N PRO A 288 31.83 1.51 4.80
CA PRO A 288 32.19 2.91 4.99
C PRO A 288 31.44 3.82 3.98
N PRO A 289 31.13 5.06 4.38
CA PRO A 289 30.52 6.04 3.49
C PRO A 289 31.46 6.39 2.32
N PRO A 290 30.92 6.77 1.15
CA PRO A 290 31.74 7.23 0.03
C PRO A 290 32.49 8.52 0.39
N SER A 291 33.81 8.55 0.15
CA SER A 291 34.65 9.73 0.34
C SER A 291 34.55 10.66 -0.87
N PHE A 292 34.02 11.85 -0.68
CA PHE A 292 34.04 12.91 -1.69
C PHE A 292 35.24 13.84 -1.48
N PRO A 293 35.92 14.30 -2.55
CA PRO A 293 36.92 15.36 -2.44
C PRO A 293 36.23 16.70 -2.08
N PRO A 294 36.88 17.56 -1.28
CA PRO A 294 36.31 18.85 -0.90
C PRO A 294 36.16 19.77 -2.14
N PRO A 295 35.17 20.67 -2.13
CA PRO A 295 35.00 21.65 -3.20
C PRO A 295 36.22 22.58 -3.30
N PRO A 296 36.60 23.04 -4.51
CA PRO A 296 37.72 23.96 -4.66
C PRO A 296 37.41 25.29 -3.96
N THR A 297 38.32 25.69 -3.07
CA THR A 297 38.28 26.97 -2.35
C THR A 297 38.34 28.14 -3.34
N ALA A 298 37.37 29.04 -3.26
CA ALA A 298 37.36 30.31 -3.99
C ALA A 298 38.62 31.13 -3.66
N ARG A 299 39.29 31.67 -4.69
CA ARG A 299 40.39 32.62 -4.53
C ARG A 299 39.84 33.96 -4.00
N PRO A 300 40.58 34.69 -3.15
CA PRO A 300 40.17 36.03 -2.74
C PRO A 300 40.29 37.03 -3.90
N ASP A 301 39.26 37.85 -4.07
CA ASP A 301 39.25 39.02 -4.94
C ASP A 301 40.33 40.02 -4.49
N THR A 302 41.33 40.23 -5.35
CA THR A 302 42.22 41.38 -5.24
C THR A 302 41.51 42.60 -5.83
N GLY A 303 40.92 43.41 -4.96
CA GLY A 303 40.42 44.74 -5.31
C GLY A 303 41.52 45.65 -5.84
N SER A 304 41.25 46.34 -6.94
CA SER A 304 42.08 47.40 -7.49
C SER A 304 41.20 48.65 -7.67
N SER A 305 41.28 49.58 -6.73
CA SER A 305 41.27 51.05 -6.88
C SER A 305 41.25 51.69 -5.50
#